data_AF-A0AAJ6CQ56-F1
#
_entry.id   AF-A0AAJ6CQ56-F1
#
_cell.length_a   1.000
_cell.length_b   1.000
_cell.length_c   1.000
_cell.angle_alpha   90.00
_cell.angle_beta   90.00
_cell.angle_gamma   90.00
#
_symmetry.space_group_name_H-M   'P 1'
#
loop_
_entity.id
_entity.type
_entity.pdbx_description
1 polymer ?
#
loop_
_entity_poly.entity_id
_entity_poly.type
_entity_poly.pdbx_seq_one_letter_code
_entity_poly.pdbx_strand_id
1 'polypeptide(L)'
;MRSNMDPQTATEPQHSADISANTHEHWLDFFMRATKPETLVRMARSAVNKNAGNVQAIIAIRVAEDIRENQLINDGYTSLDFDYADQC
;
A
#
# COMPACT_ATOMS: atom_id res chain seq x y z
N MET A 1 -35.05 -19.74 40.94
CA MET A 1 -34.93 -20.38 39.61
C MET A 1 -34.51 -19.31 38.63
N ARG A 2 -33.40 -19.53 37.92
CA ARG A 2 -32.81 -18.65 36.90
C ARG A 2 -33.65 -18.68 35.62
N SER A 3 -33.78 -17.54 34.93
CA SER A 3 -33.80 -17.39 33.46
C SER A 3 -33.91 -15.88 33.20
N ASN A 4 -32.87 -15.18 32.76
CA ASN A 4 -32.20 -15.17 31.45
C ASN A 4 -32.41 -13.75 30.93
N MET A 5 -31.51 -12.86 31.34
CA MET A 5 -31.40 -11.51 30.80
C MET A 5 -30.71 -11.67 29.44
N ASP A 6 -31.44 -11.36 28.37
CA ASP A 6 -30.95 -11.43 27.00
C ASP A 6 -29.64 -10.64 26.85
N PRO A 7 -28.60 -11.22 26.19
CA PRO A 7 -27.43 -10.45 25.83
C PRO A 7 -27.84 -9.43 24.76
N GLN A 8 -28.02 -8.18 25.15
CA GLN A 8 -28.12 -7.08 24.21
C GLN A 8 -26.86 -7.09 23.33
N THR A 9 -27.10 -7.39 22.07
CA THR A 9 -26.31 -7.10 20.88
C THR A 9 -25.37 -5.90 21.06
N ALA A 10 -24.11 -6.16 21.35
CA ALA A 10 -23.01 -5.27 21.04
C ALA A 10 -22.53 -5.63 19.63
N THR A 11 -23.24 -5.15 18.62
CA THR A 11 -22.76 -5.17 17.24
C THR A 11 -21.68 -4.10 17.15
N GLU A 12 -20.41 -4.49 17.32
CA GLU A 12 -19.27 -3.64 16.92
C GLU A 12 -18.92 -3.95 15.46
N PRO A 13 -19.29 -3.11 14.48
CA PRO A 13 -18.66 -3.16 13.17
C PRO A 13 -17.37 -2.33 13.24
N GLN A 14 -16.33 -2.83 13.93
CA GLN A 14 -14.98 -2.28 13.81
C GLN A 14 -14.19 -2.83 12.60
N HIS A 15 -14.80 -3.66 11.76
CA HIS A 15 -14.10 -4.36 10.68
C HIS A 15 -13.99 -3.60 9.34
N SER A 16 -14.61 -2.44 9.18
CA SER A 16 -14.69 -1.77 7.87
C SER A 16 -13.53 -0.78 7.59
N ALA A 17 -12.90 -0.22 8.62
CA ALA A 17 -11.82 0.75 8.44
C ALA A 17 -10.46 0.09 8.12
N ASP A 18 -10.23 -1.13 8.61
CA ASP A 18 -8.97 -1.86 8.38
C ASP A 18 -8.90 -2.53 7.00
N ILE A 19 -10.05 -2.82 6.38
CA ILE A 19 -10.08 -3.42 5.04
C ILE A 19 -9.68 -2.39 3.98
N SER A 20 -10.07 -1.12 4.14
CA SER A 20 -9.81 -0.08 3.13
C SER A 20 -8.33 0.29 3.00
N ALA A 21 -7.51 0.07 4.04
CA ALA A 21 -6.07 0.36 4.00
C ALA A 21 -5.25 -0.73 3.29
N ASN A 22 -5.87 -1.87 2.99
CA ASN A 22 -5.21 -3.04 2.38
C ASN A 22 -5.61 -3.27 0.92
N THR A 23 -6.30 -2.31 0.28
CA THR A 23 -6.59 -2.39 -1.14
C THR A 23 -5.50 -1.74 -1.97
N HIS A 24 -5.32 -2.23 -3.19
CA HIS A 24 -4.35 -1.65 -4.11
C HIS A 24 -4.73 -0.21 -4.51
N GLU A 25 -6.01 0.16 -4.53
CA GLU A 25 -6.41 1.56 -4.81
C GLU A 25 -5.89 2.53 -3.74
N HIS A 26 -5.96 2.15 -2.46
CA HIS A 26 -5.41 2.98 -1.37
C HIS A 26 -3.91 3.22 -1.54
N TRP A 27 -3.14 2.17 -1.87
CA TRP A 27 -1.71 2.28 -2.09
C TRP A 27 -1.38 3.04 -3.38
N LEU A 28 -2.22 2.90 -4.41
CA LEU A 28 -2.07 3.63 -5.66
C LEU A 28 -2.25 5.14 -5.43
N ASP A 29 -3.31 5.55 -4.71
CA ASP A 29 -3.52 6.95 -4.33
C ASP A 29 -2.34 7.52 -3.54
N PHE A 30 -1.72 6.70 -2.67
CA PHE A 30 -0.50 7.08 -1.98
C PHE A 30 0.69 7.25 -2.94
N PHE A 31 0.88 6.34 -3.90
CA PHE A 31 1.97 6.35 -4.87
C PHE A 31 1.80 7.35 -6.02
N MET A 32 0.59 7.85 -6.29
CA MET A 32 0.38 8.94 -7.26
C MET A 32 1.18 10.21 -6.93
N ARG A 33 1.60 10.38 -5.67
CA ARG A 33 2.47 11.48 -5.24
C ARG A 33 3.93 11.34 -5.70
N ALA A 34 4.34 10.15 -6.11
CA ALA A 34 5.68 9.92 -6.65
C ALA A 34 5.75 10.44 -8.09
N THR A 35 6.51 11.51 -8.31
CA THR A 35 6.69 12.12 -9.64
C THR A 35 7.87 11.54 -10.42
N LYS A 36 8.65 10.64 -9.81
CA LYS A 36 9.81 9.96 -10.40
C LYS A 36 9.92 8.51 -9.92
N PRO A 37 10.49 7.60 -10.73
CA PRO A 37 10.66 6.20 -10.36
C PRO A 37 11.39 5.97 -9.03
N GLU A 38 12.45 6.75 -8.74
CA GLU A 38 13.23 6.58 -7.50
C GLU A 38 12.40 6.89 -6.25
N THR A 39 11.49 7.88 -6.37
CA THR A 39 10.59 8.25 -5.28
C THR A 39 9.58 7.14 -5.04
N LEU A 40 9.03 6.55 -6.10
CA LEU A 40 8.12 5.41 -6.02
C LEU A 40 8.77 4.24 -5.29
N VAL A 41 9.99 3.85 -5.71
CA VAL A 41 10.73 2.73 -5.10
C VAL A 41 10.99 2.96 -3.61
N ARG A 42 11.38 4.18 -3.22
CA ARG A 42 11.59 4.52 -1.80
C ARG A 42 10.30 4.43 -0.99
N MET A 43 9.19 4.93 -1.55
CA MET A 43 7.87 4.86 -0.92
C MET A 43 7.40 3.42 -0.78
N ALA A 44 7.49 2.61 -1.83
CA ALA A 44 7.10 1.21 -1.83
C ALA A 44 7.90 0.37 -0.83
N ARG A 45 9.23 0.55 -0.77
CA ARG A 45 10.07 -0.11 0.25
C ARG A 45 9.65 0.28 1.67
N SER A 46 9.37 1.56 1.92
CA SER A 46 8.90 2.00 3.24
C SER A 46 7.54 1.37 3.58
N ALA A 47 6.62 1.30 2.63
CA ALA A 47 5.30 0.69 2.80
C ALA A 47 5.41 -0.81 3.11
N VAL A 48 6.23 -1.55 2.37
CA VAL A 48 6.47 -2.98 2.61
C VAL A 48 7.06 -3.21 4.00
N ASN A 49 8.05 -2.42 4.40
CA ASN A 49 8.68 -2.57 5.73
C ASN A 49 7.69 -2.31 6.87
N LYS A 50 6.79 -1.33 6.71
CA LYS A 50 5.73 -1.05 7.70
C LYS A 50 4.69 -2.16 7.78
N ASN A 51 4.50 -2.90 6.69
CA ASN A 51 3.51 -3.97 6.56
C ASN A 51 4.14 -5.36 6.49
N ALA A 52 5.36 -5.55 7.02
CA ALA A 52 6.14 -6.79 6.85
C ALA A 52 5.43 -8.07 7.34
N GLY A 53 4.49 -7.95 8.29
CA GLY A 53 3.68 -9.06 8.79
C GLY A 53 2.33 -9.25 8.08
N ASN A 54 1.95 -8.38 7.14
CA ASN A 54 0.65 -8.39 6.48
C ASN A 54 0.82 -8.70 4.97
N VAL A 55 0.70 -9.98 4.63
CA VAL A 55 0.86 -10.47 3.24
C VAL A 55 -0.15 -9.81 2.28
N GLN A 56 -1.39 -9.59 2.70
CA GLN A 56 -2.41 -8.95 1.87
C GLN A 56 -2.02 -7.51 1.53
N ALA A 57 -1.55 -6.75 2.53
CA ALA A 57 -1.04 -5.39 2.32
C ALA A 57 0.17 -5.38 1.38
N ILE A 58 1.11 -6.31 1.54
CA ILE A 58 2.29 -6.42 0.67
C ILE A 58 1.88 -6.66 -0.78
N ILE A 59 0.93 -7.56 -1.03
CA ILE A 59 0.41 -7.81 -2.38
C ILE A 59 -0.23 -6.54 -2.95
N ALA A 60 -1.08 -5.86 -2.17
CA ALA A 60 -1.73 -4.63 -2.59
C ALA A 60 -0.71 -3.51 -2.91
N ILE A 61 0.35 -3.39 -2.10
CA ILE A 61 1.47 -2.47 -2.33
C ILE A 61 2.17 -2.78 -3.67
N ARG A 62 2.48 -4.04 -3.95
CA ARG A 62 3.17 -4.42 -5.20
C ARG A 62 2.32 -4.15 -6.43
N VAL A 63 1.02 -4.47 -6.39
CA VAL A 63 0.11 -4.16 -7.50
C VAL A 63 0.05 -2.65 -7.76
N ALA A 64 -0.05 -1.84 -6.71
CA ALA A 64 -0.06 -0.38 -6.83
C ALA A 64 1.27 0.19 -7.34
N GLU A 65 2.40 -0.36 -6.91
CA GLU A 65 3.74 -0.02 -7.37
C GLU A 65 3.87 -0.25 -8.88
N ASP A 66 3.52 -1.46 -9.36
CA ASP A 66 3.56 -1.81 -10.79
C ASP A 66 2.67 -0.89 -11.64
N ILE A 67 1.46 -0.57 -11.17
CA ILE A 67 0.56 0.35 -11.88
C ILE A 67 1.19 1.74 -12.00
N ARG A 68 1.72 2.28 -10.91
CA ARG A 68 2.33 3.62 -10.92
C ARG A 68 3.63 3.66 -11.72
N GLU A 69 4.43 2.60 -11.66
CA GLU A 69 5.65 2.47 -12.46
C GLU A 69 5.33 2.50 -13.95
N ASN A 70 4.35 1.72 -14.41
CA ASN A 70 3.91 1.73 -15.80
C ASN A 70 3.41 3.11 -16.25
N GLN A 71 2.70 3.84 -15.38
CA GLN A 71 2.30 5.21 -15.67
C GLN A 71 3.52 6.13 -15.83
N LEU A 72 4.50 6.05 -14.93
CA LEU A 72 5.73 6.84 -15.03
C LEU A 72 6.52 6.54 -16.31
N ILE A 73 6.60 5.28 -16.70
CA ILE A 73 7.22 4.86 -17.96
C ILE A 73 6.48 5.47 -19.16
N ASN A 74 5.15 5.39 -19.17
CA ASN A 74 4.31 5.98 -20.22
C ASN A 74 4.41 7.51 -20.26
N ASP A 75 4.63 8.14 -19.11
CA ASP A 75 4.87 9.59 -18.97
C ASP A 75 6.29 10.00 -19.45
N GLY A 76 7.13 9.04 -19.84
CA GLY A 76 8.48 9.27 -20.37
C GLY A 76 9.62 9.12 -19.35
N TYR A 77 9.34 8.67 -18.13
CA TYR A 77 10.36 8.35 -17.13
C TYR A 77 10.80 6.89 -17.29
N THR A 78 11.63 6.63 -18.31
CA THR A 78 11.93 5.28 -18.80
C THR A 78 13.09 4.57 -18.09
N SER A 79 13.75 5.20 -17.12
CA SER A 79 14.82 4.58 -16.36
C SER A 79 14.79 5.12 -14.93
N LEU A 80 14.97 4.23 -13.96
CA LEU A 80 15.69 4.63 -12.76
C LEU A 80 17.06 5.06 -13.29
N ASP A 81 17.36 6.35 -13.26
CA ASP A 81 18.71 6.82 -13.55
C ASP A 81 19.59 6.33 -12.40
N PHE A 82 20.00 5.06 -12.46
CA PHE A 82 21.04 4.49 -11.63
C PHE A 82 22.39 5.04 -12.10
N ASP A 83 22.55 6.36 -12.08
CA ASP A 83 23.85 7.04 -12.11
C ASP A 83 24.58 6.83 -10.77
N TYR A 84 24.59 5.58 -10.29
CA TYR A 84 25.46 5.07 -9.23
C TYR A 84 26.69 4.38 -9.82
N ALA A 85 27.04 4.69 -11.06
CA ALA A 85 28.18 4.09 -11.75
C ALA A 85 29.49 4.92 -11.69
N ASP A 86 29.50 6.17 -11.22
CA ASP A 86 30.70 7.03 -11.43
C ASP A 86 31.04 8.07 -10.34
N GLN A 87 30.81 7.77 -9.05
CA GLN A 87 31.46 8.54 -7.96
C GLN A 87 31.88 7.65 -6.79
N CYS A 88 32.94 6.86 -6.99
CA CYS A 88 33.93 6.48 -5.99
C CYS A 88 35.26 6.17 -6.70
#